data_AF-A0A7X9Q446-F1
#
_entry.id   AF-A0A7X9Q446-F1
#
_cell.length_a   1.000
_cell.length_b   1.000
_cell.length_c   1.000
_cell.angle_alpha   90.00
_cell.angle_beta   90.00
_cell.angle_gamma   90.00
#
_symmetry.space_group_name_H-M   'P 1'
#
loop_
_entity.id
_entity.type
_entity.pdbx_description
1 polymer ?
#
loop_
_entity_poly.entity_id
_entity_poly.type
_entity_poly.pdbx_seq_one_letter_code
_entity_poly.pdbx_strand_id
1 'polypeptide(L)' 'GPLRLHYTAFTGDVTSKHGAGEHGLTAAPPTFHEVLREALAARATGELGPATTEQMRVTAALTEWCIAEVAAAR' A
#
# COMPACT_ATOMS: atom_id res chain seq x y z
N GLY A 1 6.51 -0.73 0.13
CA GLY A 1 7.38 -1.42 -0.83
C GLY A 1 6.63 -1.58 -2.12
N PRO A 2 5.64 -2.49 -2.17
CA PRO A 2 4.80 -2.72 -3.34
C PRO A 2 4.13 -1.44 -3.86
N LEU A 3 3.51 -0.65 -2.99
CA LEU A 3 2.88 0.62 -3.39
C LEU A 3 3.85 1.67 -3.93
N ARG A 4 5.13 1.67 -3.52
CA ARG A 4 6.13 2.58 -4.11
C ARG A 4 6.48 2.14 -5.52
N LEU A 5 6.64 0.84 -5.74
CA LEU A 5 6.89 0.28 -7.06
C LEU A 5 5.68 0.51 -7.99
N HIS A 6 4.47 0.27 -7.49
CA HIS A 6 3.24 0.60 -8.19
C HIS A 6 3.18 2.09 -8.52
N TYR A 7 3.39 2.99 -7.56
CA TYR A 7 3.45 4.44 -7.82
C TYR A 7 4.43 4.77 -8.95
N THR A 8 5.67 4.27 -8.87
CA THR A 8 6.68 4.53 -9.90
C THR A 8 6.29 3.96 -11.26
N ALA A 9 5.71 2.76 -11.32
CA ALA A 9 5.29 2.14 -12.57
C ALA A 9 4.21 2.98 -13.29
N PHE A 10 3.28 3.58 -12.55
CA PHE A 10 2.14 4.30 -13.13
C PHE A 10 2.34 5.81 -13.26
N THR A 11 3.32 6.40 -12.56
CA THR A 11 3.58 7.85 -12.59
C THR A 11 4.92 8.21 -13.21
N GLY A 12 5.88 7.28 -13.25
CA GLY A 12 7.27 7.55 -13.61
C GLY A 12 8.11 8.18 -12.48
N ASP A 13 7.49 8.58 -11.38
CA ASP A 13 8.13 9.30 -10.27
C ASP A 13 8.54 8.39 -9.11
N VAL A 14 9.35 8.93 -8.19
CA VAL A 14 9.74 8.26 -6.94
C VAL A 14 9.10 8.98 -5.75
N THR A 15 8.42 8.21 -4.90
CA THR A 15 7.76 8.76 -3.70
C THR A 15 8.29 8.16 -2.39
N SER A 16 7.92 8.78 -1.27
CA SER A 16 8.21 8.32 0.09
C SER A 16 7.33 7.13 0.49
N LYS A 17 7.57 6.52 1.66
CA LYS A 17 6.66 5.48 2.20
C LYS A 17 5.27 6.03 2.49
N HIS A 18 5.21 7.26 3.03
CA HIS A 18 3.96 7.94 3.35
C HIS A 18 3.20 8.27 2.06
N GLY A 19 3.85 8.91 1.09
CA GLY A 19 3.23 9.25 -0.19
C GLY A 19 2.76 8.03 -0.99
N ALA A 20 3.47 6.90 -0.90
CA ALA A 20 2.96 5.64 -1.48
C ALA A 20 1.72 5.08 -0.76
N GLY A 21 1.60 5.28 0.56
CA GLY A 21 0.39 4.92 1.29
C GLY A 21 -0.79 5.79 0.88
N GLU A 22 -0.59 7.10 0.73
CA GLU A 22 -1.61 8.03 0.23
C GLU A 22 -2.03 7.70 -1.22
N HIS A 23 -1.06 7.39 -2.08
CA HIS A 23 -1.33 6.86 -3.42
C HIS A 23 -2.19 5.60 -3.37
N GLY A 24 -1.87 4.68 -2.47
CA GLY A 24 -2.65 3.45 -2.26
C GLY A 24 -4.11 3.72 -1.90
N LEU A 25 -4.41 4.75 -1.12
CA LEU A 25 -5.80 5.12 -0.79
C LEU A 25 -6.60 5.63 -1.99
N THR A 26 -5.92 6.04 -3.07
CA THR A 26 -6.56 6.51 -4.31
C THR A 26 -6.61 5.40 -5.35
N ALA A 27 -5.53 4.65 -5.53
CA ALA A 27 -5.38 3.66 -6.59
C ALA A 27 -5.91 2.26 -6.21
N ALA A 28 -5.76 1.85 -4.95
CA ALA A 28 -6.11 0.50 -4.54
C ALA A 28 -7.62 0.33 -4.31
N PRO A 29 -8.18 -0.88 -4.54
CA PRO A 29 -9.55 -1.20 -4.19
C PRO A 29 -9.92 -0.84 -2.74
N PRO A 30 -11.17 -0.42 -2.47
CA PRO A 30 -11.60 0.02 -1.13
C PRO A 30 -11.37 -1.00 -0.02
N THR A 31 -11.36 -2.31 -0.34
CA THR A 31 -11.09 -3.39 0.62
C THR A 31 -9.73 -3.31 1.30
N PHE A 32 -8.77 -2.56 0.74
CA PHE A 32 -7.43 -2.37 1.32
C PHE A 32 -7.30 -1.07 2.11
N HIS A 33 -8.30 -0.17 2.06
CA HIS A 33 -8.15 1.18 2.61
C HIS A 33 -8.00 1.19 4.13
N GLU A 34 -8.63 0.25 4.83
CA GLU A 34 -8.50 0.13 6.28
C GLU A 34 -7.04 -0.12 6.69
N VAL A 35 -6.42 -1.19 6.18
CA VAL A 35 -5.01 -1.50 6.49
C VAL A 35 -4.04 -0.39 6.05
N LEU A 36 -4.36 0.33 4.97
CA LEU A 36 -3.57 1.48 4.51
C LEU A 36 -3.66 2.66 5.48
N ARG A 37 -4.86 2.99 5.95
CA ARG A 37 -5.06 4.05 6.95
C ARG A 37 -4.37 3.69 8.27
N GLU A 38 -4.48 2.44 8.71
CA GLU A 38 -3.77 1.96 9.89
C GLU A 38 -2.24 2.08 9.73
N ALA A 39 -1.69 1.65 8.59
CA ALA A 39 -0.26 1.76 8.32
C ALA A 39 0.23 3.22 8.25
N LEU A 40 -0.58 4.12 7.69
CA LEU A 40 -0.30 5.56 7.66
C LEU A 40 -0.36 6.17 9.07
N ALA A 41 -1.37 5.81 9.87
CA ALA A 41 -1.52 6.28 11.24
C ALA A 41 -0.33 5.82 12.11
N ALA A 42 0.02 4.54 12.07
CA ALA A 42 1.17 4.00 12.79
C ALA A 42 2.49 4.68 12.40
N ARG A 43 2.60 5.13 11.15
CA ARG A 43 3.77 5.88 10.68
C ARG A 43 3.80 7.31 11.20
N ALA A 44 2.64 7.96 11.33
CA ALA A 44 2.53 9.33 11.82
C ALA A 44 2.75 9.43 13.33
N THR A 45 2.23 8.46 14.09
CA THR A 45 2.36 8.42 15.55
C THR A 45 3.68 7.81 16.02
N GLY A 46 4.35 7.01 15.17
CA GLY A 46 5.52 6.22 15.55
C GLY A 46 5.16 5.00 16.41
N GLU A 47 3.88 4.77 16.67
CA GLU A 47 3.39 3.63 17.43
C GLU A 47 3.06 2.49 16.48
N LEU A 48 3.83 1.40 16.58
CA LEU A 48 3.56 0.15 15.89
C LEU A 48 2.98 -0.82 16.91
N GLY A 49 1.65 -0.97 16.89
CA GLY A 49 0.99 -2.07 17.57
C GLY A 49 1.39 -3.42 16.95
N PRO A 50 1.07 -4.54 17.62
CA PRO A 50 1.29 -5.86 17.04
C PRO A 50 0.49 -6.02 15.75
N ALA A 51 1.12 -6.57 14.70
CA ALA A 51 0.41 -6.95 13.48
C ALA A 51 -0.42 -8.21 13.74
N THR A 52 -1.70 -8.16 13.39
CA THR A 52 -2.59 -9.33 13.43
C THR A 52 -2.42 -10.18 12.17
N THR A 53 -2.76 -11.48 12.26
CA THR A 53 -2.77 -12.38 11.09
C THR A 53 -3.72 -11.89 10.01
N GLU A 54 -4.83 -11.23 10.37
CA GLU A 54 -5.74 -10.61 9.40
C GLU A 54 -5.05 -9.49 8.63
N GLN A 55 -4.42 -8.54 9.33
CA GLN A 55 -3.65 -7.46 8.69
C GLN A 55 -2.55 -8.02 7.77
N MET A 56 -1.88 -9.11 8.18
CA MET A 56 -0.89 -9.77 7.31
C MET A 56 -1.52 -10.36 6.05
N ARG A 57 -2.69 -11.03 6.16
CA ARG A 57 -3.42 -11.56 4.99
C ARG A 57 -3.87 -10.46 4.04
N VAL A 58 -4.44 -9.38 4.57
CA VAL A 58 -4.87 -8.23 3.75
C VAL A 58 -3.66 -7.55 3.09
N THR A 59 -2.54 -7.41 3.81
CA THR A 59 -1.30 -6.85 3.25
C THR A 59 -0.70 -7.73 2.15
N ALA A 60 -0.78 -9.05 2.29
CA ALA A 60 -0.37 -9.99 1.25
C ALA A 60 -1.25 -9.84 -0.01
N ALA A 61 -2.58 -9.82 0.15
CA ALA A 61 -3.51 -9.60 -0.96
C ALA A 61 -3.30 -8.24 -1.65
N LEU A 62 -3.02 -7.17 -0.90
CA LEU A 62 -2.65 -5.87 -1.46
C LEU A 62 -1.35 -5.95 -2.27
N THR A 63 -0.37 -6.72 -1.81
CA THR A 63 0.90 -6.91 -2.50
C THR A 63 0.71 -7.67 -3.82
N GLU A 64 -0.07 -8.74 -3.79
CA GLU A 64 -0.46 -9.50 -4.99
C GLU A 64 -1.21 -8.63 -5.99
N TRP A 65 -2.15 -7.80 -5.53
CA TRP A 65 -2.85 -6.82 -6.36
C TRP A 65 -1.88 -5.84 -7.02
N CYS A 66 -0.93 -5.25 -6.28
CA CYS A 66 0.06 -4.33 -6.84
C CYS A 66 0.87 -4.99 -7.97
N ILE A 67 1.26 -6.26 -7.79
CA ILE A 67 2.03 -7.03 -8.78
C ILE A 67 1.17 -7.28 -10.02
N ALA A 68 -0.08 -7.70 -9.84
CA ALA A 68 -0.99 -7.99 -10.93
C ALA A 68 -1.28 -6.75 -11.78
N GLU A 69 -1.53 -5.60 -11.16
CA GLU A 69 -1.77 -4.33 -11.87
C GLU A 69 -0.56 -3.93 -12.71
N VAL A 70 0.64 -3.94 -12.13
CA VAL A 70 1.87 -3.58 -12.86
C VAL A 70 2.15 -4.58 -14.00
N ALA A 71 1.90 -5.87 -13.79
CA ALA A 71 2.07 -6.87 -14.84
C ALA A 71 1.06 -6.73 -16.00
N ALA A 72 -0.12 -6.16 -15.71
CA ALA A 72 -1.16 -5.91 -16.71
C ALA A 72 -0.98 -4.57 -17.45
N ALA A 73 -0.26 -3.61 -16.86
CA ALA A 73 0.07 -2.34 -17.48
C ALA A 73 1.04 -2.54 -18.66
N ARG A 74 0.64 -2.10 -19.86
CA ARG A 74 1.46 -2.15 -21.08
C ARG A 74 2.16 -0.83 -21.34
#